data_AF-A0A6V8PP98-F1
#
_entry.id   AF-A0A6V8PP98-F1
#
_cell.length_a   1.000
_cell.length_b   1.000
_cell.length_c   1.000
_cell.angle_alpha   90.00
_cell.angle_beta   90.00
_cell.angle_gamma   90.00
#
_symmetry.space_group_name_H-M   'P 1'
#
loop_
_entity.id
_entity.type
_entity.pdbx_description
1 polymer ?
#
loop_
_entity_poly.entity_id
_entity_poly.type
_entity_poly.pdbx_seq_one_letter_code
_entity_poly.pdbx_strand_id
1 'polypeptide(L)'
;PRIMRVFGNIEADRLLYPGQRNRIAKGLGIEPAKMKNVFTIPDIWRQDLASRSQVMAFVNQQNELARRRVKAAFILQMGYPGSPTIYYGDELGMTGYHDPDNRRQMRWDKAHSGNEMLSAISRMAQIRAQHQVLKTGDLVTLMAEEGGSVHAFGRSIQGTRDALGNRHYTVNYYTGERLLIAQHNGRAIVAVNKARAANMVSIDVSDFAPEGTVFYDNLNDNREYVVENGKIT
;
A
#
# COMPACT_ATOMS: atom_id res chain seq x y z
N PRO A 1 -11.34 -10.35 -6.28
CA PRO A 1 -11.78 -9.24 -7.17
C PRO A 1 -10.66 -8.20 -7.24
N ARG A 2 -10.39 -7.59 -8.41
CA ARG A 2 -9.25 -6.65 -8.55
C ARG A 2 -9.37 -5.47 -7.58
N ILE A 3 -8.23 -5.06 -7.03
CA ILE A 3 -8.16 -3.94 -6.09
C ILE A 3 -8.30 -2.58 -6.80
N MET A 4 -7.79 -2.46 -8.03
CA MET A 4 -7.83 -1.22 -8.80
C MET A 4 -9.13 -1.07 -9.62
N ARG A 5 -10.18 -0.58 -8.96
CA ARG A 5 -11.52 -0.35 -9.54
C ARG A 5 -11.72 1.10 -9.99
N VAL A 6 -11.03 1.48 -11.07
CA VAL A 6 -11.14 2.80 -11.71
C VAL A 6 -11.38 2.69 -13.21
N PHE A 7 -11.25 3.80 -13.92
CA PHE A 7 -11.65 3.98 -15.30
C PHE A 7 -10.76 3.23 -16.32
N GLY A 8 -9.59 2.74 -15.88
CA GLY A 8 -8.65 2.02 -16.75
C GLY A 8 -7.91 2.94 -17.71
N ASN A 9 -7.43 2.39 -18.83
CA ASN A 9 -6.89 3.20 -19.93
C ASN A 9 -8.03 3.97 -20.59
N ILE A 10 -7.86 5.28 -20.71
CA ILE A 10 -8.90 6.27 -21.00
C ILE A 10 -9.38 6.21 -22.47
N GLU A 11 -8.70 5.43 -23.31
CA GLU A 11 -8.81 5.47 -24.78
C GLU A 11 -9.36 4.18 -25.42
N ALA A 12 -9.87 3.24 -24.64
CA ALA A 12 -10.19 1.89 -25.14
C ALA A 12 -11.68 1.62 -25.43
N ASP A 13 -12.52 2.65 -25.63
CA ASP A 13 -13.99 2.51 -25.80
C ASP A 13 -14.63 1.54 -24.78
N ARG A 14 -14.09 1.53 -23.57
CA ARG A 14 -14.51 0.60 -22.52
C ARG A 14 -15.85 1.02 -21.97
N LEU A 15 -16.77 0.07 -21.88
CA LEU A 15 -18.05 0.26 -21.20
C LEU A 15 -17.84 0.67 -19.74
N LEU A 16 -18.53 1.73 -19.34
CA LEU A 16 -18.57 2.27 -18.00
C LEU A 16 -19.59 1.50 -17.16
N TYR A 17 -19.12 0.97 -16.03
CA TYR A 17 -19.98 0.38 -15.04
C TYR A 17 -20.85 1.44 -14.34
N PRO A 18 -22.03 1.07 -13.79
CA PRO A 18 -22.90 2.00 -13.08
C PRO A 18 -22.17 2.83 -12.00
N GLY A 19 -21.31 2.21 -11.20
CA GLY A 19 -20.52 2.90 -10.19
C GLY A 19 -19.51 3.91 -10.76
N GLN A 20 -18.97 3.66 -11.95
CA GLN A 20 -18.08 4.60 -12.65
C GLN A 20 -18.87 5.79 -13.19
N ARG A 21 -20.04 5.56 -13.80
CA ARG A 21 -20.94 6.62 -14.28
C ARG A 21 -21.36 7.54 -13.13
N ASN A 22 -21.77 6.98 -12.00
CA ASN A 22 -22.14 7.76 -10.80
C ASN A 22 -20.96 8.59 -10.26
N ARG A 23 -19.75 8.03 -10.29
CA ARG A 23 -18.55 8.73 -9.82
C ARG A 23 -18.18 9.90 -10.74
N ILE A 24 -18.26 9.70 -12.06
CA ILE A 24 -18.05 10.75 -13.07
C ILE A 24 -19.12 11.84 -12.91
N ALA A 25 -20.40 11.45 -12.82
CA ALA A 25 -21.52 12.36 -12.66
C ALA A 25 -21.30 13.31 -11.48
N LYS A 26 -21.03 12.72 -10.30
CA LYS A 26 -20.74 13.47 -9.08
C LYS A 26 -19.49 14.33 -9.20
N GLY A 27 -18.44 13.82 -9.84
CA GLY A 27 -17.15 14.49 -9.94
C GLY A 27 -17.12 15.67 -10.90
N LEU A 28 -17.95 15.64 -11.94
CA LEU A 28 -18.03 16.68 -12.96
C LEU A 28 -19.30 17.55 -12.84
N GLY A 29 -20.14 17.31 -11.83
CA GLY A 29 -21.39 18.05 -11.66
C GLY A 29 -22.44 17.75 -12.74
N ILE A 30 -22.38 16.56 -13.37
CA ILE A 30 -23.33 16.13 -14.39
C ILE A 30 -24.54 15.49 -13.70
N GLU A 31 -25.74 15.93 -14.07
CA GLU A 31 -26.98 15.34 -13.58
C GLU A 31 -27.03 13.82 -13.87
N PRO A 32 -27.32 12.96 -12.89
CA PRO A 32 -27.35 11.50 -13.09
C PRO A 32 -28.28 11.05 -14.22
N ALA A 33 -29.37 11.78 -14.48
CA ALA A 33 -30.29 11.48 -15.57
C ALA A 33 -29.63 11.58 -16.96
N LYS A 34 -28.66 12.49 -17.14
CA LYS A 34 -27.92 12.67 -18.40
C LYS A 34 -26.90 11.54 -18.64
N MET A 35 -26.54 10.78 -17.60
CA MET A 35 -25.59 9.66 -17.70
C MET A 35 -26.24 8.34 -18.16
N LYS A 36 -27.56 8.31 -18.36
CA LYS A 36 -28.29 7.07 -18.74
C LYS A 36 -27.76 6.46 -20.04
N ASN A 37 -27.44 7.30 -21.03
CA ASN A 37 -26.97 6.90 -22.36
C ASN A 37 -25.46 7.14 -22.57
N VAL A 38 -24.72 7.33 -21.48
CA VAL A 38 -23.25 7.41 -21.51
C VAL A 38 -22.71 6.01 -21.29
N PHE A 39 -22.15 5.39 -22.33
CA PHE A 39 -21.63 4.02 -22.25
C PHE A 39 -20.12 4.02 -22.11
N THR A 40 -19.43 4.98 -22.71
CA THR A 40 -17.97 5.09 -22.71
C THR A 40 -17.53 6.47 -22.21
N ILE A 41 -16.24 6.62 -21.88
CA ILE A 41 -15.69 7.94 -21.51
C ILE A 41 -15.86 8.96 -22.65
N PRO A 42 -15.59 8.62 -23.93
CA PRO A 42 -15.80 9.56 -25.02
C PRO A 42 -17.23 10.05 -25.22
N ASP A 43 -18.24 9.26 -24.83
CA ASP A 43 -19.63 9.68 -24.94
C ASP A 43 -19.92 10.95 -24.13
N ILE A 44 -19.17 11.20 -23.05
CA ILE A 44 -19.36 12.37 -22.18
C ILE A 44 -19.14 13.67 -22.95
N TRP A 45 -18.08 13.75 -23.76
CA TRP A 45 -17.81 14.96 -24.55
C TRP A 45 -18.46 14.92 -25.94
N ARG A 46 -18.83 13.74 -26.46
CA ARG A 46 -19.67 13.66 -27.69
C ARG A 46 -21.10 14.13 -27.44
N GLN A 47 -21.58 14.04 -26.20
CA GLN A 47 -22.91 14.48 -25.78
C GLN A 47 -22.90 15.84 -25.07
N ASP A 48 -21.80 16.60 -25.18
CA ASP A 48 -21.62 17.93 -24.60
C ASP A 48 -21.90 18.01 -23.08
N LEU A 49 -21.67 16.91 -22.34
CA LEU A 49 -21.89 16.87 -20.89
C LEU A 49 -20.74 17.50 -20.10
N ALA A 50 -19.52 17.41 -20.62
CA ALA A 50 -18.32 18.06 -20.12
C ALA A 50 -17.25 18.11 -21.22
N SER A 51 -16.32 19.05 -21.12
CA SER A 51 -15.24 19.14 -22.12
C SER A 51 -14.28 17.94 -22.00
N ARG A 52 -13.63 17.58 -23.11
CA ARG A 52 -12.61 16.52 -23.12
C ARG A 52 -11.53 16.77 -22.07
N SER A 53 -11.07 18.01 -21.91
CA SER A 53 -10.03 18.35 -20.93
C SER A 53 -10.50 18.13 -19.48
N GLN A 54 -11.74 18.52 -19.15
CA GLN A 54 -12.32 18.28 -17.82
C GLN A 54 -12.43 16.79 -17.50
N VAL A 55 -12.93 16.01 -18.46
CA VAL A 55 -13.07 14.55 -18.31
C VAL A 55 -11.72 13.88 -18.12
N MET A 56 -10.74 14.21 -18.96
CA MET A 56 -9.38 13.65 -18.86
C MET A 56 -8.72 14.01 -17.53
N ALA A 57 -8.84 15.27 -17.08
CA ALA A 57 -8.28 15.71 -15.80
C ALA A 57 -8.89 14.94 -14.62
N PHE A 58 -10.22 14.79 -14.60
CA PHE A 58 -10.91 14.01 -13.58
C PHE A 58 -10.48 12.55 -13.59
N VAL A 59 -10.49 11.90 -14.75
CA VAL A 59 -10.14 10.47 -14.85
C VAL A 59 -8.69 10.22 -14.45
N ASN A 60 -7.75 11.07 -14.89
CA ASN A 60 -6.35 10.99 -14.49
C ASN A 60 -6.18 11.13 -12.98
N GLN A 61 -6.86 12.11 -12.36
CA GLN A 61 -6.83 12.30 -10.91
C GLN A 61 -7.35 11.06 -10.16
N GLN A 62 -8.43 10.45 -10.64
CA GLN A 62 -9.01 9.26 -10.01
C GLN A 62 -8.14 8.02 -10.19
N ASN A 63 -7.52 7.85 -11.36
CA ASN A 63 -6.57 6.77 -11.61
C ASN A 63 -5.35 6.90 -10.70
N GLU A 64 -4.81 8.10 -10.54
CA GLU A 64 -3.68 8.37 -9.64
C GLU A 64 -4.04 8.10 -8.17
N LEU A 65 -5.19 8.58 -7.71
CA LEU A 65 -5.68 8.29 -6.37
C LEU A 65 -5.82 6.78 -6.12
N ALA A 66 -6.27 6.01 -7.12
CA ALA A 66 -6.37 4.57 -6.99
C ALA A 66 -4.99 3.90 -6.93
N ARG A 67 -4.01 4.30 -7.74
CA ARG A 67 -2.64 3.78 -7.64
C ARG A 67 -2.07 4.00 -6.23
N ARG A 68 -2.21 5.21 -5.69
CA ARG A 68 -1.77 5.53 -4.32
C ARG A 68 -2.42 4.63 -3.27
N ARG A 69 -3.73 4.41 -3.37
CA ARG A 69 -4.46 3.52 -2.44
C ARG A 69 -4.04 2.06 -2.57
N VAL A 70 -3.77 1.60 -3.78
CA VAL A 70 -3.26 0.25 -4.01
C VAL A 70 -1.87 0.09 -3.39
N LYS A 71 -0.97 1.05 -3.57
CA LYS A 71 0.34 1.05 -2.90
C LYS A 71 0.19 1.04 -1.37
N ALA A 72 -0.70 1.85 -0.80
CA ALA A 72 -0.97 1.82 0.63
C ALA A 72 -1.48 0.45 1.11
N ALA A 73 -2.35 -0.20 0.33
CA ALA A 73 -2.79 -1.57 0.63
C ALA A 73 -1.64 -2.58 0.56
N PHE A 74 -0.71 -2.44 -0.40
CA PHE A 74 0.49 -3.27 -0.47
C PHE A 74 1.47 -3.02 0.68
N ILE A 75 1.62 -1.78 1.15
CA ILE A 75 2.41 -1.48 2.36
C ILE A 75 1.84 -2.22 3.56
N LEU A 76 0.51 -2.15 3.76
CA LEU A 76 -0.15 -2.91 4.82
C LEU A 76 0.08 -4.41 4.63
N GLN A 77 -0.21 -4.95 3.45
CA GLN A 77 -0.09 -6.38 3.15
C GLN A 77 1.34 -6.91 3.34
N MET A 78 2.37 -6.17 2.90
CA MET A 78 3.77 -6.55 3.03
C MET A 78 4.31 -6.29 4.45
N GLY A 79 3.65 -5.42 5.21
CA GLY A 79 3.98 -5.13 6.60
C GLY A 79 3.28 -6.04 7.62
N TYR A 80 2.16 -6.66 7.27
CA TYR A 80 1.32 -7.45 8.20
C TYR A 80 1.85 -8.89 8.41
N PRO A 81 1.52 -9.55 9.54
CA PRO A 81 1.76 -10.98 9.72
C PRO A 81 1.06 -11.84 8.65
N GLY A 82 1.67 -12.98 8.30
CA GLY A 82 1.10 -13.97 7.39
C GLY A 82 1.78 -14.06 6.02
N SER A 83 1.07 -14.66 5.06
CA SER A 83 1.57 -14.90 3.69
C SER A 83 0.94 -13.93 2.70
N PRO A 84 1.63 -12.84 2.30
CA PRO A 84 1.06 -11.87 1.38
C PRO A 84 0.76 -12.53 0.03
N THR A 85 -0.48 -12.37 -0.46
CA THR A 85 -0.95 -12.94 -1.73
C THR A 85 -1.28 -11.85 -2.74
N ILE A 86 -0.66 -11.90 -3.92
CA ILE A 86 -0.89 -10.93 -4.99
C ILE A 86 -1.80 -11.55 -6.05
N TYR A 87 -2.88 -10.86 -6.42
CA TYR A 87 -3.72 -11.27 -7.54
C TYR A 87 -3.10 -10.76 -8.85
N TYR A 88 -2.85 -11.68 -9.80
CA TYR A 88 -2.03 -11.40 -11.00
C TYR A 88 -2.42 -10.10 -11.71
N GLY A 89 -1.41 -9.29 -12.03
CA GLY A 89 -1.58 -8.02 -12.70
C GLY A 89 -1.91 -6.84 -11.79
N ASP A 90 -2.28 -7.06 -10.52
CA ASP A 90 -2.44 -5.94 -9.57
C ASP A 90 -1.07 -5.25 -9.33
N GLU A 91 0.03 -6.01 -9.37
CA GLU A 91 1.40 -5.50 -9.39
C GLU A 91 1.74 -4.65 -10.62
N LEU A 92 1.02 -4.84 -11.72
CA LEU A 92 1.17 -4.04 -12.94
C LEU A 92 0.18 -2.87 -13.01
N GLY A 93 -0.65 -2.68 -11.99
CA GLY A 93 -1.74 -1.71 -12.00
C GLY A 93 -2.85 -2.05 -12.99
N MET A 94 -3.12 -3.34 -13.23
CA MET A 94 -4.24 -3.77 -14.06
C MET A 94 -5.57 -3.37 -13.41
N THR A 95 -6.48 -2.86 -14.24
CA THR A 95 -7.83 -2.47 -13.78
C THR A 95 -8.86 -3.49 -14.19
N GLY A 96 -9.93 -3.59 -13.41
CA GLY A 96 -11.08 -4.46 -13.66
C GLY A 96 -12.16 -4.19 -12.62
N TYR A 97 -13.42 -4.39 -12.98
CA TYR A 97 -14.53 -4.15 -12.07
C TYR A 97 -15.06 -5.47 -11.48
N HIS A 98 -16.33 -5.79 -11.70
CA HIS A 98 -16.91 -7.07 -11.31
C HIS A 98 -16.54 -8.17 -12.29
N ASP A 99 -16.89 -9.40 -11.92
CA ASP A 99 -16.80 -10.54 -12.82
C ASP A 99 -17.57 -10.28 -14.14
N PRO A 100 -17.07 -10.69 -15.31
CA PRO A 100 -15.77 -11.35 -15.58
C PRO A 100 -14.59 -10.38 -15.78
N ASP A 101 -14.82 -9.07 -15.67
CA ASP A 101 -13.86 -8.01 -16.00
C ASP A 101 -12.65 -7.92 -15.06
N ASN A 102 -12.75 -8.52 -13.88
CA ASN A 102 -11.63 -8.76 -12.97
C ASN A 102 -10.70 -9.91 -13.43
N ARG A 103 -11.02 -10.67 -14.48
CA ARG A 103 -10.25 -11.82 -15.01
C ARG A 103 -9.65 -11.58 -16.40
N ARG A 104 -9.35 -10.32 -16.73
CA ARG A 104 -8.71 -9.95 -18.00
C ARG A 104 -7.38 -10.68 -18.23
N GLN A 105 -7.03 -10.87 -19.50
CA GLN A 105 -5.72 -11.37 -19.91
C GLN A 105 -4.59 -10.52 -19.31
N MET A 106 -3.51 -11.20 -18.92
CA MET A 106 -2.32 -10.57 -18.35
C MET A 106 -1.69 -9.59 -19.34
N ARG A 107 -1.25 -8.43 -18.86
CA ARG A 107 -0.61 -7.39 -19.67
C ARG A 107 0.91 -7.52 -19.62
N TRP A 108 1.43 -8.50 -20.36
CA TRP A 108 2.88 -8.77 -20.42
C TRP A 108 3.70 -7.60 -20.93
N ASP A 109 3.12 -6.74 -21.78
CA ASP A 109 3.72 -5.48 -22.23
C ASP A 109 4.03 -4.51 -21.09
N LYS A 110 3.38 -4.68 -19.93
CA LYS A 110 3.59 -3.88 -18.71
C LYS A 110 4.55 -4.53 -17.72
N ALA A 111 4.99 -5.77 -17.95
CA ALA A 111 5.84 -6.53 -17.04
C ALA A 111 7.33 -6.23 -17.27
N HIS A 112 7.73 -4.98 -17.05
CA HIS A 112 9.11 -4.53 -17.21
C HIS A 112 9.49 -3.56 -16.08
N SER A 113 10.80 -3.37 -15.86
CA SER A 113 11.35 -2.53 -14.76
C SER A 113 10.95 -1.05 -14.82
N GLY A 114 10.58 -0.55 -16.00
CA GLY A 114 10.05 0.80 -16.19
C GLY A 114 8.61 0.98 -15.70
N ASN A 115 7.91 -0.09 -15.31
CA ASN A 115 6.57 0.02 -14.73
C ASN A 115 6.66 0.44 -13.26
N GLU A 116 6.16 1.64 -12.98
CA GLU A 116 6.19 2.27 -11.65
C GLU A 116 5.52 1.41 -10.55
N MET A 117 4.35 0.82 -10.83
CA MET A 117 3.64 -0.03 -9.87
C MET A 117 4.44 -1.31 -9.55
N LEU A 118 5.00 -1.94 -10.59
CA LEU A 118 5.78 -3.16 -10.43
C LEU A 118 7.03 -2.89 -9.60
N SER A 119 7.73 -1.79 -9.88
CA SER A 119 8.92 -1.37 -9.15
C SER A 119 8.61 -1.07 -7.68
N ALA A 120 7.53 -0.33 -7.41
CA ALA A 120 7.10 -0.02 -6.04
C ALA A 120 6.74 -1.29 -5.24
N ILE A 121 5.97 -2.21 -5.83
CA ILE A 121 5.53 -3.43 -5.14
C ILE A 121 6.69 -4.43 -4.97
N SER A 122 7.59 -4.50 -5.96
CA SER A 122 8.82 -5.29 -5.85
C SER A 122 9.72 -4.79 -4.73
N ARG A 123 9.88 -3.46 -4.59
CA ARG A 123 10.61 -2.83 -3.47
C ARG A 123 10.00 -3.26 -2.13
N MET A 124 8.68 -3.17 -1.97
CA MET A 124 7.99 -3.58 -0.74
C MET A 124 8.21 -5.08 -0.43
N ALA A 125 8.14 -5.95 -1.44
CA ALA A 125 8.41 -7.37 -1.29
C ALA A 125 9.87 -7.66 -0.90
N GLN A 126 10.84 -6.94 -1.47
CA GLN A 126 12.25 -7.03 -1.13
C GLN A 126 12.51 -6.62 0.33
N ILE A 127 11.93 -5.51 0.77
CA ILE A 127 12.01 -5.07 2.18
C ILE A 127 11.48 -6.18 3.10
N ARG A 128 10.29 -6.73 2.83
CA ARG A 128 9.76 -7.86 3.61
C ARG A 128 10.70 -9.07 3.59
N ALA A 129 11.29 -9.40 2.44
CA ALA A 129 12.20 -10.54 2.32
C ALA A 129 13.46 -10.36 3.17
N GLN A 130 14.02 -9.15 3.21
CA GLN A 130 15.24 -8.81 3.94
C GLN A 130 15.04 -8.71 5.46
N HIS A 131 13.82 -8.42 5.93
CA HIS A 131 13.56 -8.19 7.36
C HIS A 131 12.63 -9.26 7.97
N GLN A 132 13.21 -10.17 8.78
CA GLN A 132 12.44 -11.23 9.46
C GLN A 132 11.33 -10.70 10.37
N VAL A 133 11.55 -9.53 11.00
CA VAL A 133 10.54 -8.89 11.85
C VAL A 133 9.22 -8.63 11.12
N LEU A 134 9.25 -8.33 9.82
CA LEU A 134 8.03 -8.14 9.02
C LEU A 134 7.31 -9.46 8.72
N LYS A 135 8.02 -10.59 8.72
CA LYS A 135 7.45 -11.91 8.44
C LYS A 135 6.79 -12.50 9.68
N THR A 136 7.54 -12.56 10.79
CA THR A 136 7.13 -13.34 11.96
C THR A 136 7.13 -12.58 13.28
N GLY A 137 7.48 -11.29 13.29
CA GLY A 137 7.44 -10.49 14.51
C GLY A 137 6.03 -10.30 15.07
N ASP A 138 5.93 -10.05 16.36
CA ASP A 138 4.70 -9.63 17.02
C ASP A 138 4.17 -8.34 16.38
N LEU A 139 2.87 -8.09 16.50
CA LEU A 139 2.21 -6.89 15.98
C LEU A 139 1.63 -6.08 17.14
N VAL A 140 1.93 -4.78 17.15
CA VAL A 140 1.33 -3.81 18.09
C VAL A 140 0.80 -2.62 17.31
N THR A 141 -0.42 -2.17 17.62
CA THR A 141 -0.93 -0.92 17.05
C THR A 141 -0.24 0.27 17.72
N LEU A 142 0.36 1.16 16.94
CA LEU A 142 1.05 2.35 17.44
C LEU A 142 0.21 3.62 17.23
N MET A 143 -0.56 3.67 16.14
CA MET A 143 -1.43 4.81 15.84
C MET A 143 -2.66 4.37 15.07
N ALA A 144 -3.82 4.86 15.50
CA ALA A 144 -5.06 4.84 14.74
C ALA A 144 -5.74 6.21 14.94
N GLU A 145 -5.50 7.13 14.01
CA GLU A 145 -6.03 8.49 14.10
C GLU A 145 -7.57 8.48 14.03
N GLU A 146 -8.22 9.38 14.77
CA GLU A 146 -9.67 9.56 14.71
C GLU A 146 -10.08 10.05 13.30
N GLY A 147 -11.09 9.43 12.68
CA GLY A 147 -11.38 9.59 11.23
C GLY A 147 -10.48 8.75 10.30
N GLY A 148 -9.41 8.18 10.84
CA GLY A 148 -8.59 7.10 10.27
C GLY A 148 -7.68 7.52 9.11
N SER A 149 -7.32 8.81 8.97
CA SER A 149 -6.41 9.28 7.91
C SER A 149 -5.06 8.59 7.98
N VAL A 150 -4.53 8.39 9.20
CA VAL A 150 -3.26 7.70 9.40
C VAL A 150 -3.45 6.46 10.28
N HIS A 151 -2.79 5.38 9.89
CA HIS A 151 -2.67 4.16 10.67
C HIS A 151 -1.22 3.70 10.69
N ALA A 152 -0.72 3.34 11.87
CA ALA A 152 0.60 2.76 12.04
C ALA A 152 0.58 1.58 13.02
N PHE A 153 1.38 0.57 12.72
CA PHE A 153 1.63 -0.55 13.60
C PHE A 153 3.12 -0.90 13.64
N GLY A 154 3.57 -1.37 14.79
CA GLY A 154 4.91 -1.87 15.05
C GLY A 154 4.97 -3.37 14.81
N ARG A 155 6.12 -3.82 14.34
CA ARG A 155 6.51 -5.23 14.27
C ARG A 155 7.76 -5.43 15.11
N SER A 156 7.79 -6.45 15.97
CA SER A 156 8.95 -6.70 16.83
C SER A 156 9.28 -8.19 16.97
N ILE A 157 10.57 -8.51 17.01
CA ILE A 157 11.08 -9.77 17.54
C ILE A 157 11.97 -9.40 18.70
N GLN A 158 11.63 -9.86 19.91
CA GLN A 158 12.39 -9.62 21.13
C GLN A 158 12.82 -10.95 21.75
N GLY A 159 14.09 -11.05 22.12
CA GLY A 159 14.61 -12.23 22.80
C GLY A 159 14.96 -13.37 21.84
N THR A 160 14.52 -14.58 22.14
CA THR A 160 14.94 -15.80 21.43
C THR A 160 13.86 -16.40 20.54
N ARG A 161 12.65 -15.85 20.52
CA ARG A 161 11.53 -16.39 19.72
C ARG A 161 10.72 -15.30 19.02
N ASP A 162 10.10 -15.66 17.91
CA ASP A 162 9.12 -14.82 17.20
C ASP A 162 7.67 -15.17 17.57
N ALA A 163 6.70 -14.46 16.99
CA ALA A 163 5.27 -14.64 17.25
C ALA A 163 4.74 -16.03 16.85
N LEU A 164 5.49 -16.77 16.03
CA LEU A 164 5.17 -18.14 15.61
C LEU A 164 5.90 -19.19 16.47
N GLY A 165 6.69 -18.75 17.45
CA GLY A 165 7.49 -19.61 18.32
C GLY A 165 8.81 -20.09 17.69
N ASN A 166 9.18 -19.64 16.49
CA ASN A 166 10.47 -20.00 15.89
C ASN A 166 11.61 -19.34 16.67
N ARG A 167 12.76 -20.02 16.72
CA ARG A 167 13.93 -19.52 17.44
C ARG A 167 14.69 -18.48 16.60
N HIS A 168 14.95 -17.31 17.18
CA HIS A 168 15.73 -16.21 16.58
C HIS A 168 16.98 -15.91 17.42
N TYR A 169 17.89 -16.88 17.46
CA TYR A 169 19.20 -16.72 18.08
C TYR A 169 20.26 -17.58 17.41
N THR A 170 21.52 -17.17 17.53
CA THR A 170 22.67 -17.99 17.16
C THR A 170 23.39 -18.45 18.42
N VAL A 171 23.80 -19.72 18.45
CA VAL A 171 24.68 -20.26 19.49
C VAL A 171 26.11 -20.16 18.99
N ASN A 172 26.95 -19.38 19.66
CA ASN A 172 28.30 -19.12 19.17
C ASN A 172 29.30 -20.18 19.63
N TYR A 173 29.43 -20.48 20.93
CA TYR A 173 30.25 -21.59 21.46
C TYR A 173 29.75 -22.04 22.86
N TYR A 174 30.02 -23.30 23.20
CA TYR A 174 29.83 -23.89 24.53
C TYR A 174 31.22 -24.06 25.18
N THR A 175 31.55 -23.27 26.20
CA THR A 175 32.54 -23.71 27.19
C THR A 175 31.75 -24.43 28.26
N GLY A 176 32.25 -25.53 28.84
CA GLY A 176 31.48 -26.45 29.71
C GLY A 176 30.69 -25.84 30.89
N GLU A 177 30.81 -24.53 31.12
CA GLU A 177 30.12 -23.76 32.15
C GLU A 177 29.22 -22.62 31.62
N ARG A 178 29.34 -22.18 30.36
CA ARG A 178 28.54 -21.06 29.80
C ARG A 178 28.24 -21.19 28.30
N LEU A 179 27.00 -20.86 27.95
CA LEU A 179 26.50 -20.76 26.59
C LEU A 179 26.38 -19.29 26.17
N LEU A 180 27.04 -18.91 25.07
CA LEU A 180 26.88 -17.58 24.46
C LEU A 180 25.80 -17.63 23.37
N ILE A 181 24.70 -16.90 23.60
CA ILE A 181 23.55 -16.77 22.70
C ILE A 181 23.50 -15.35 22.13
N ALA A 182 23.66 -15.19 20.83
CA ALA A 182 23.40 -13.92 20.14
C ALA A 182 21.90 -13.85 19.78
N GLN A 183 21.18 -12.88 20.34
CA GLN A 183 19.77 -12.64 20.03
C GLN A 183 19.62 -11.76 18.80
N HIS A 184 18.70 -12.11 17.90
CA HIS A 184 18.38 -11.30 16.73
C HIS A 184 17.13 -10.46 17.02
N ASN A 185 17.34 -9.31 17.67
CA ASN A 185 16.26 -8.36 17.90
C ASN A 185 15.97 -7.57 16.62
N GLY A 186 14.70 -7.42 16.28
CA GLY A 186 14.25 -6.63 15.13
C GLY A 186 13.04 -5.79 15.49
N ARG A 187 13.01 -4.55 15.01
CA ARG A 187 11.85 -3.65 15.10
C ARG A 187 11.58 -3.01 13.75
N ALA A 188 10.32 -2.88 13.38
CA ALA A 188 9.89 -2.14 12.20
C ALA A 188 8.59 -1.40 12.49
N ILE A 189 8.41 -0.23 11.89
CA ILE A 189 7.17 0.53 11.93
C ILE A 189 6.60 0.55 10.52
N VAL A 190 5.32 0.23 10.40
CA VAL A 190 4.58 0.31 9.14
C VAL A 190 3.52 1.38 9.31
N ALA A 191 3.62 2.46 8.53
CA ALA A 191 2.69 3.57 8.56
C ALA A 191 2.07 3.80 7.17
N VAL A 192 0.77 4.08 7.14
CA VAL A 192 0.05 4.44 5.93
C VAL A 192 -0.81 5.67 6.17
N ASN A 193 -0.81 6.57 5.20
CA ASN A 193 -1.69 7.73 5.15
C ASN A 193 -2.70 7.56 4.00
N LYS A 194 -3.99 7.45 4.33
CA LYS A 194 -5.10 7.36 3.35
C LYS A 194 -5.61 8.73 2.90
N ALA A 195 -5.15 9.83 3.50
CA ALA A 195 -5.54 11.18 3.12
C ALA A 195 -5.05 11.53 1.72
N ARG A 196 -5.62 12.59 1.14
CA ARG A 196 -5.22 13.08 -0.19
C ARG A 196 -3.99 13.98 -0.16
N ALA A 197 -3.62 14.47 1.03
CA ALA A 197 -2.50 15.35 1.26
C ALA A 197 -1.46 14.67 2.16
N ALA A 198 -0.23 15.14 2.09
CA ALA A 198 0.83 14.76 3.02
C ALA A 198 0.47 15.28 4.42
N ASN A 199 0.73 14.45 5.43
CA ASN A 199 0.49 14.78 6.83
C ASN A 199 1.77 14.48 7.59
N MET A 200 2.25 15.45 8.37
CA MET A 200 3.27 15.20 9.39
C MET A 200 2.58 14.56 10.59
N VAL A 201 3.13 13.44 11.07
CA VAL A 201 2.55 12.69 12.18
C VAL A 201 3.63 12.35 13.19
N SER A 202 3.27 12.42 14.48
CA SER A 202 4.15 12.02 15.56
C SER A 202 3.61 10.74 16.17
N ILE A 203 4.33 9.63 16.00
CA ILE A 203 3.93 8.29 16.45
C ILE A 203 4.55 8.04 17.82
N ASP A 204 3.72 7.73 18.82
CA ASP A 204 4.18 7.27 20.13
C ASP A 204 4.76 5.85 20.01
N VAL A 205 6.01 5.72 20.41
CA VAL A 205 6.77 4.47 20.39
C VAL A 205 7.43 4.19 21.74
N SER A 206 7.01 4.89 22.81
CA SER A 206 7.61 4.78 24.14
C SER A 206 7.64 3.35 24.68
N ASP A 207 6.55 2.60 24.50
CA ASP A 207 6.45 1.18 24.87
C ASP A 207 7.01 0.21 23.81
N PHE A 208 7.43 0.73 22.65
CA PHE A 208 7.84 -0.07 21.51
C PHE A 208 9.36 -0.04 21.26
N ALA A 209 9.99 1.12 21.38
CA ALA A 209 11.39 1.37 21.06
C ALA A 209 12.03 2.32 22.10
N PRO A 210 13.23 1.99 22.63
CA PRO A 210 13.95 2.87 23.54
C PRO A 210 14.30 4.23 22.93
N GLU A 211 14.47 5.23 23.78
CA GLU A 211 15.01 6.55 23.41
C GLU A 211 16.35 6.42 22.67
N GLY A 212 16.54 7.22 21.62
CA GLY A 212 17.73 7.17 20.77
C GLY A 212 17.77 6.02 19.76
N THR A 213 16.75 5.15 19.71
CA THR A 213 16.63 4.16 18.64
C THR A 213 16.51 4.86 17.29
N VAL A 214 17.27 4.41 16.30
CA VAL A 214 17.23 4.94 14.93
C VAL A 214 16.45 3.99 14.02
N PHE A 215 15.47 4.52 13.30
CA PHE A 215 14.74 3.84 12.24
C PHE A 215 15.11 4.42 10.88
N TYR A 216 15.08 3.58 9.85
CA TYR A 216 15.37 3.95 8.47
C TYR A 216 14.12 3.73 7.61
N ASP A 217 13.72 4.74 6.83
CA ASP A 217 12.65 4.59 5.84
C ASP A 217 13.15 3.82 4.61
N ASN A 218 13.11 2.49 4.71
CA ASN A 218 13.53 1.61 3.64
C ASN A 218 12.63 1.68 2.40
N LEU A 219 11.43 2.29 2.48
CA LEU A 219 10.52 2.36 1.35
C LEU A 219 10.83 3.54 0.42
N ASN A 220 11.23 4.68 0.99
CA ASN A 220 11.45 5.92 0.26
C ASN A 220 12.95 6.22 0.07
N ASP A 221 13.47 7.18 0.82
CA ASP A 221 14.80 7.80 0.66
C ASP A 221 15.84 7.31 1.68
N ASN A 222 15.55 6.24 2.44
CA ASN A 222 16.35 5.78 3.57
C ASN A 222 16.60 6.87 4.62
N ARG A 223 15.67 7.83 4.74
CA ARG A 223 15.74 8.86 5.78
C ARG A 223 15.77 8.24 7.17
N GLU A 224 16.57 8.84 8.03
CA GLU A 224 16.69 8.48 9.45
C GLU A 224 15.60 9.16 10.28
N TYR A 225 15.08 8.38 11.23
CA TYR A 225 14.10 8.81 12.23
C TYR A 225 14.58 8.34 13.60
N VAL A 226 14.86 9.29 14.49
CA VAL A 226 15.35 9.00 15.84
C VAL A 226 14.19 9.06 16.81
N VAL A 227 14.13 8.11 17.74
CA VAL A 227 13.19 8.18 18.86
C VAL A 227 13.62 9.29 19.80
N GLU A 228 12.81 10.35 19.86
CA GLU A 228 13.01 11.50 20.74
C GLU A 228 11.76 11.70 21.61
N ASN A 229 11.95 11.76 22.92
CA ASN A 229 10.89 11.84 23.92
C ASN A 229 9.80 10.77 23.72
N GLY A 230 10.23 9.53 23.41
CA GLY A 230 9.34 8.40 23.14
C GLY A 230 8.53 8.50 21.84
N LYS A 231 8.88 9.40 20.91
CA LYS A 231 8.15 9.60 19.65
C LYS A 231 9.05 9.59 18.42
N ILE A 232 8.45 9.34 17.27
CA ILE A 232 9.05 9.54 15.93
C ILE A 232 8.15 10.47 15.12
N THR A 233 8.74 11.46 14.43
CA THR A 233 8.02 12.45 13.61
C THR A 233 8.58 12.56 12.20
#